data_AF-A0A6B9Z362-F1
#
_entry.id   AF-A0A6B9Z362-F1
#
_cell.length_a   1.000
_cell.length_b   1.000
_cell.length_c   1.000
_cell.angle_alpha   90.00
_cell.angle_beta   90.00
_cell.angle_gamma   90.00
#
_symmetry.space_group_name_H-M   'P 1'
#
loop_
_entity.id
_entity.type
_entity.pdbx_description
1 polymer ?
#
loop_
_entity_poly.entity_id
_entity_poly.type
_entity_poly.pdbx_seq_one_letter_code
_entity_poly.pdbx_strand_id
1 'polypeptide(L)'
;MKKRSFYVNTLLVTAVLTGLYSEALACDACKAQQPKFLAGITHGPGPGSNWDYVVVSLMVLITAYSFYAMVKCLAKPAEKTHEHIKSIIINP
;
A
#
# COMPACT_ATOMS: atom_id res chain seq x y z
N MET A 1 36.25 3.64 -8.30
CA MET A 1 35.37 3.55 -9.50
C MET A 1 34.31 2.43 -9.40
N LYS A 2 34.64 1.26 -8.83
CA LYS A 2 33.71 0.10 -8.72
C LYS A 2 32.43 0.35 -7.89
N LYS A 3 32.51 1.11 -6.79
CA LYS A 3 31.35 1.47 -5.95
C LYS A 3 30.34 2.38 -6.66
N ARG A 4 30.80 3.36 -7.45
CA ARG A 4 29.93 4.26 -8.24
C ARG A 4 29.18 3.50 -9.33
N SER A 5 29.83 2.54 -10.00
CA SER A 5 29.18 1.66 -10.97
C SER A 5 28.17 0.71 -10.32
N PHE A 6 28.42 0.24 -9.08
CA PHE A 6 27.46 -0.56 -8.33
C PHE A 6 26.18 0.22 -7.99
N TYR A 7 26.30 1.44 -7.43
CA TYR A 7 25.13 2.26 -7.12
C TYR A 7 24.35 2.69 -8.36
N VAL A 8 25.05 3.01 -9.46
CA VAL A 8 24.41 3.37 -10.74
C VAL A 8 23.69 2.17 -11.36
N ASN A 9 24.28 0.98 -11.34
CA ASN A 9 23.62 -0.23 -11.82
C ASN A 9 22.44 -0.63 -10.91
N THR A 10 22.56 -0.50 -9.59
CA THR A 10 21.44 -0.75 -8.68
C THR A 10 20.30 0.22 -8.93
N LEU A 11 20.58 1.53 -9.06
CA LEU A 11 19.56 2.54 -9.40
C LEU A 11 18.91 2.27 -10.76
N LEU A 12 19.68 1.88 -11.77
CA LEU A 12 19.17 1.51 -13.09
C LEU A 12 18.27 0.28 -13.03
N VAL A 13 18.68 -0.77 -12.32
CA VAL A 13 17.89 -1.99 -12.14
C VAL A 13 16.60 -1.69 -11.37
N THR A 14 16.65 -0.87 -10.32
CA THR A 14 15.44 -0.48 -9.58
C THR A 14 14.49 0.38 -10.43
N ALA A 15 15.01 1.29 -11.24
CA ALA A 15 14.21 2.10 -12.16
C ALA A 15 13.56 1.26 -13.27
N VAL A 16 14.28 0.27 -13.81
CA VAL A 16 13.73 -0.67 -14.81
C VAL A 16 12.66 -1.57 -14.20
N LEU A 17 12.89 -2.10 -12.99
CA LEU A 17 11.92 -2.95 -12.31
C LEU A 17 10.64 -2.19 -11.93
N THR A 18 10.71 -0.89 -11.65
CA THR A 18 9.54 -0.06 -11.31
C THR A 18 8.84 0.52 -12.54
N GLY A 19 9.57 0.82 -13.61
CA GLY A 19 9.03 1.41 -14.85
C GLY A 19 8.24 0.47 -15.76
N LEU A 20 8.35 -0.85 -15.55
CA LEU A 20 7.60 -1.86 -16.33
C LEU A 20 6.15 -2.07 -15.84
N TYR A 21 5.76 -1.45 -14.71
CA TYR A 21 4.40 -1.55 -14.15
C TYR A 21 3.47 -0.44 -14.67
N SER A 22 3.44 -0.19 -15.98
CA SER A 22 2.56 0.82 -16.59
C SER A 22 1.15 0.27 -16.88
N GLU A 23 0.55 -0.41 -15.92
CA GLU A 23 -0.83 -0.91 -16.00
C GLU A 23 -1.77 0.15 -15.44
N ALA A 24 -1.75 1.38 -15.95
CA ALA A 24 -2.51 2.52 -15.38
C ALA A 24 -3.72 2.96 -16.23
N LEU A 25 -3.88 2.43 -17.45
CA LEU A 25 -4.91 2.85 -18.39
C LEU A 25 -5.78 1.69 -18.82
N ALA A 26 -7.06 1.73 -18.46
CA ALA A 26 -7.99 0.66 -18.75
C ALA A 26 -8.33 0.67 -20.25
N CYS A 27 -8.32 -0.50 -20.89
CA CYS A 27 -8.89 -0.62 -22.24
C CYS A 27 -10.41 -0.38 -22.21
N ASP A 28 -11.01 -0.14 -23.37
CA ASP A 28 -12.44 0.22 -23.44
C ASP A 28 -13.35 -0.90 -22.92
N ALA A 29 -12.96 -2.17 -23.11
CA ALA A 29 -13.66 -3.31 -22.52
C ALA A 29 -13.62 -3.28 -20.98
N CYS A 30 -12.46 -3.02 -20.38
CA CYS A 30 -12.32 -2.90 -18.93
C CYS A 30 -13.11 -1.71 -18.38
N LYS A 31 -13.10 -0.56 -19.06
CA LYS A 31 -13.90 0.62 -18.66
C LYS A 31 -15.40 0.32 -18.63
N ALA A 32 -15.90 -0.47 -19.58
CA ALA A 32 -17.32 -0.83 -19.66
C ALA A 32 -17.78 -1.77 -18.54
N GLN A 33 -16.88 -2.61 -18.03
CA GLN A 33 -17.16 -3.54 -16.92
C GLN A 33 -16.91 -2.94 -15.53
N GLN A 34 -16.23 -1.79 -15.46
CA GLN A 34 -15.96 -1.10 -14.20
C GLN A 34 -17.16 -0.25 -13.76
N PRO A 35 -17.43 -0.15 -12.44
CA PRO A 35 -18.44 0.78 -11.93
C PRO A 35 -18.04 2.22 -12.28
N LYS A 36 -19.04 3.07 -12.60
CA LYS A 36 -18.83 4.43 -13.13
C LYS A 36 -17.83 5.29 -12.34
N PHE A 37 -17.74 5.08 -11.03
CA PHE A 37 -16.83 5.81 -10.14
C PHE A 37 -15.36 5.36 -10.26
N LEU A 38 -15.11 4.11 -10.63
CA LEU A 38 -13.76 3.52 -10.74
C LEU A 38 -13.35 3.29 -12.20
N ALA A 39 -14.20 3.66 -13.16
CA ALA A 39 -13.96 3.48 -14.58
C ALA A 39 -12.73 4.28 -15.03
N GLY A 40 -11.71 3.59 -15.54
CA GLY A 40 -10.45 4.17 -16.00
C GLY A 40 -9.27 3.96 -15.03
N ILE A 41 -9.53 3.50 -13.81
CA ILE A 41 -8.50 3.04 -12.89
C ILE A 41 -8.36 1.54 -13.10
N THR A 42 -7.31 1.14 -13.80
CA THR A 42 -6.91 -0.26 -13.93
C THR A 42 -6.67 -0.85 -12.56
N HIS A 43 -7.52 -1.78 -12.21
CA HIS A 43 -7.19 -2.79 -11.22
C HIS A 43 -7.14 -4.12 -11.97
N GLY A 44 -6.35 -5.05 -11.44
CA GLY A 44 -6.35 -6.43 -11.92
C GLY A 44 -7.76 -7.04 -11.90
N PRO A 45 -7.93 -8.25 -12.47
CA PRO A 45 -9.23 -8.91 -12.47
C PRO A 45 -9.81 -8.93 -11.06
N GLY A 46 -11.07 -8.50 -10.95
CA GLY A 46 -11.81 -8.52 -9.71
C GLY A 46 -12.05 -9.95 -9.21
N PRO A 47 -12.63 -10.10 -8.01
CA PRO A 47 -12.94 -11.42 -7.44
C PRO A 47 -13.83 -12.21 -8.40
N GLY A 48 -13.45 -13.46 -8.71
CA GLY A 48 -14.10 -14.29 -9.73
C GLY A 48 -15.33 -15.02 -9.22
N SER A 49 -15.47 -15.16 -7.90
CA SER A 49 -16.60 -15.82 -7.24
C SER A 49 -17.09 -15.05 -6.01
N ASN A 50 -18.29 -15.38 -5.53
CA ASN A 50 -18.84 -14.81 -4.30
C ASN A 50 -17.95 -15.09 -3.07
N TRP A 51 -17.26 -16.23 -3.05
CA TRP A 51 -16.33 -16.59 -1.97
C TRP A 51 -15.11 -15.67 -1.92
N ASP A 52 -14.63 -15.24 -3.09
CA ASP A 52 -13.49 -14.32 -3.17
C ASP A 52 -13.86 -12.96 -2.56
N TYR A 53 -15.10 -12.50 -2.73
CA TYR A 53 -15.61 -11.28 -2.08
C TYR A 53 -15.66 -11.39 -0.56
N VAL A 54 -15.96 -12.57 0.00
CA VAL A 54 -15.94 -12.80 1.46
C VAL A 54 -14.52 -12.63 1.99
N VAL A 55 -13.54 -13.23 1.30
CA VAL A 55 -12.11 -13.14 1.67
C VAL A 55 -11.62 -11.69 1.59
N VAL A 56 -11.89 -11.00 0.48
CA VAL A 56 -11.50 -9.60 0.29
C VAL A 56 -12.12 -8.71 1.38
N SER A 57 -13.39 -8.92 1.70
CA SER A 57 -14.08 -8.14 2.75
C SER A 57 -13.43 -8.36 4.12
N LEU A 58 -13.07 -9.61 4.45
CA LEU A 58 -12.36 -9.93 5.70
C LEU A 58 -10.98 -9.26 5.76
N MET A 59 -10.22 -9.29 4.65
CA MET A 59 -8.91 -8.64 4.57
C MET A 59 -9.01 -7.13 4.78
N VAL A 60 -10.03 -6.47 4.20
CA VAL A 60 -10.29 -5.05 4.40
C VAL A 60 -10.57 -4.74 5.87
N LEU A 61 -11.41 -5.55 6.53
CA LEU A 61 -11.73 -5.37 7.95
C LEU A 61 -10.49 -5.50 8.85
N ILE A 62 -9.69 -6.54 8.64
CA ILE A 62 -8.45 -6.75 9.43
C ILE A 62 -7.48 -5.59 9.20
N THR A 63 -7.29 -5.17 7.95
CA THR A 63 -6.39 -4.06 7.62
C THR A 63 -6.86 -2.75 8.23
N ALA A 64 -8.15 -2.44 8.16
CA ALA A 64 -8.73 -1.26 8.78
C ALA A 64 -8.55 -1.27 10.30
N TYR A 65 -8.74 -2.43 10.95
CA TYR A 65 -8.49 -2.59 12.38
C TYR A 65 -7.01 -2.39 12.73
N SER A 66 -6.09 -3.02 11.98
CA SER A 66 -4.65 -2.85 12.20
C SER A 66 -4.20 -1.40 12.00
N PHE A 67 -4.72 -0.72 10.98
CA PHE A 67 -4.45 0.70 10.75
C PHE A 67 -4.97 1.57 11.89
N TYR A 68 -6.20 1.34 12.34
CA TYR A 68 -6.77 2.01 13.50
C TYR A 68 -5.91 1.78 14.75
N ALA A 69 -5.52 0.54 15.03
CA ALA A 69 -4.68 0.19 16.17
C ALA A 69 -3.29 0.87 16.08
N MET A 70 -2.69 0.91 14.89
CA MET A 70 -1.44 1.63 14.64
C MET A 70 -1.59 3.12 14.97
N VAL A 71 -2.60 3.78 14.41
CA VAL A 71 -2.87 5.21 14.67
C VAL A 71 -3.14 5.43 16.15
N LYS A 72 -3.93 4.57 16.81
CA LYS A 72 -4.19 4.64 18.25
C LYS A 72 -2.91 4.55 19.07
N CYS A 73 -2.03 3.61 18.74
CA CYS A 73 -0.74 3.43 19.42
C CYS A 73 0.23 4.61 19.19
N LEU A 74 0.12 5.29 18.05
CA LEU A 74 0.90 6.51 17.77
C LEU A 74 0.32 7.72 18.50
N ALA A 75 -0.99 7.92 18.47
CA ALA A 75 -1.64 9.07 19.10
C ALA A 75 -1.70 8.97 20.63
N LYS A 76 -1.87 7.76 21.16
CA LYS A 76 -1.92 7.49 22.60
C LYS A 76 -1.11 6.23 22.92
N PRO A 77 0.23 6.36 23.05
CA PRO A 77 1.07 5.24 23.45
C PRO A 77 0.61 4.71 24.81
N ALA A 78 0.60 3.38 24.95
CA ALA A 78 0.22 2.72 26.20
C ALA A 78 1.30 2.86 27.28
N GLU A 79 2.56 3.04 26.85
CA GLU A 79 3.70 3.29 27.72
C GLU A 79 3.69 4.74 28.20
N LYS A 80 3.75 4.90 29.52
CA LYS A 80 3.76 6.22 30.20
C LYS A 80 5.14 6.59 30.76
N THR A 81 6.16 5.79 30.51
CA THR A 81 7.51 6.05 30.98
C THR A 81 8.16 7.13 30.12
N HIS A 82 8.73 8.15 30.76
CA HIS A 82 9.41 9.26 30.08
C HIS A 82 10.70 8.83 29.35
N GLU A 83 11.22 7.63 29.64
CA GLU A 83 12.45 7.11 29.03
C GLU A 83 12.24 6.45 27.66
N HIS A 84 11.00 6.36 27.17
CA HIS A 84 10.73 5.76 25.88
C HIS A 84 10.80 6.81 24.75
N ILE A 85 11.53 6.51 23.67
CA ILE A 85 11.78 7.45 22.56
C ILE A 85 10.47 8.08 22.00
N LYS A 86 9.34 7.39 22.08
CA LYS A 86 8.03 7.92 21.66
C LYS A 86 7.45 8.99 22.59
N SER A 87 7.65 8.91 23.91
CA SER A 87 7.11 9.91 24.85
C SER A 87 7.88 11.23 24.79
N ILE A 88 9.19 11.17 24.50
CA ILE A 88 10.06 12.35 24.34
C ILE A 88 9.61 13.25 23.19
N ILE A 89 9.06 12.69 22.10
CA ILE A 89 8.62 13.46 20.92
C ILE A 89 7.19 13.97 21.08
N ILE A 90 6.30 13.16 21.66
CA ILE A 90 4.86 13.44 21.73
C ILE A 90 4.49 14.28 22.97
N ASN A 91 5.23 14.14 24.06
CA ASN A 91 5.07 14.90 25.31
C ASN A 91 6.46 15.33 25.83
N PRO A 92 7.11 16.30 25.15
CA PRO A 92 8.44 16.79 25.51
C PRO A 92 8.49 17.40 26.92
#